data_AF-A0A7Y2DQF8-F1
#
_entry.id   AF-A0A7Y2DQF8-F1
#
_cell.length_a   1.000
_cell.length_b   1.000
_cell.length_c   1.000
_cell.angle_alpha   90.00
_cell.angle_beta   90.00
_cell.angle_gamma   90.00
#
_symmetry.space_group_name_H-M   'P 1'
#
loop_
_entity.id
_entity.type
_entity.pdbx_description
1 polymer ?
#
loop_
_entity_poly.entity_id
_entity_poly.type
_entity_poly.pdbx_seq_one_letter_code
_entity_poly.pdbx_strand_id
1 'polypeptide(L)'
;MSKTESEKKLPGKRKDSIIPYLAWMIVLAATVGSLFFSEVMALPPCVLCWYQRIAMYPLVFIIGAGIIMRDPRMKVYALPLCLIGLAISGYHNLLYYGIIPESITPCKEGISCTTRQIEWLGFITIPLMALVSFLLVTVCLLIYKPKEQ
;
A
#
# COMPACT_ATOMS: atom_id res chain seq x y z
N MET A 1 -0.50 -33.23 -47.52
CA MET A 1 0.84 -33.61 -47.03
C MET A 1 1.36 -32.47 -46.16
N SER A 2 1.58 -32.72 -44.85
CA SER A 2 2.27 -31.90 -43.82
C SER A 2 1.68 -30.49 -43.52
N LYS A 3 1.13 -30.15 -42.32
CA LYS A 3 1.78 -29.87 -41.01
C LYS A 3 3.09 -29.06 -41.19
N THR A 4 3.34 -27.90 -40.55
CA THR A 4 3.42 -27.67 -39.09
C THR A 4 3.50 -26.17 -38.72
N GLU A 5 2.96 -25.80 -37.54
CA GLU A 5 3.44 -24.78 -36.54
C GLU A 5 3.67 -23.30 -36.97
N SER A 6 3.35 -22.25 -36.20
CA SER A 6 3.21 -22.08 -34.75
C SER A 6 2.37 -20.84 -34.44
N GLU A 7 1.60 -20.92 -33.34
CA GLU A 7 0.79 -19.87 -32.74
C GLU A 7 1.49 -18.50 -32.64
N LYS A 8 0.80 -17.43 -33.04
CA LYS A 8 1.01 -16.10 -32.46
C LYS A 8 -0.31 -15.61 -31.88
N LYS A 9 -0.72 -16.23 -30.77
CA LYS A 9 -1.77 -15.72 -29.90
C LYS A 9 -1.36 -14.37 -29.35
N LEU A 10 -2.23 -13.39 -29.58
CA LEU A 10 -2.16 -12.03 -29.07
C LEU A 10 -1.90 -12.01 -27.55
N PRO A 11 -0.84 -11.35 -27.05
CA PRO A 11 -0.47 -11.35 -25.63
C PRO A 11 -1.34 -10.35 -24.84
N GLY A 12 -2.65 -10.60 -24.77
CA GLY A 12 -3.62 -9.68 -24.15
C GLY A 12 -4.37 -10.22 -22.93
N LYS A 13 -4.32 -11.53 -22.66
CA LYS A 13 -5.24 -12.18 -21.69
C LYS A 13 -4.65 -12.49 -20.30
N ARG A 14 -3.35 -12.24 -20.09
CA ARG A 14 -2.60 -12.64 -18.86
C ARG A 14 -2.42 -11.50 -17.84
N LYS A 15 -2.50 -10.24 -18.26
CA LYS A 15 -2.19 -9.07 -17.41
C LYS A 15 -3.28 -8.76 -16.40
N ASP A 16 -4.56 -8.93 -16.74
CA ASP A 16 -5.67 -8.63 -15.84
C ASP A 16 -5.66 -9.51 -14.58
N SER A 17 -5.16 -10.73 -14.73
CA SER A 17 -5.08 -11.70 -13.63
C SER A 17 -3.94 -11.41 -12.67
N ILE A 18 -2.82 -10.82 -13.11
CA ILE A 18 -1.61 -10.68 -12.28
C ILE A 18 -1.61 -9.42 -11.42
N ILE A 19 -2.28 -8.36 -11.87
CA ILE A 19 -2.37 -7.06 -11.19
C ILE A 19 -2.85 -7.18 -9.74
N PRO A 20 -3.95 -7.89 -9.41
CA PRO A 20 -4.41 -7.98 -8.03
C PRO A 20 -3.44 -8.76 -7.13
N TYR A 21 -2.73 -9.77 -7.65
CA TYR A 21 -1.69 -10.46 -6.89
C TYR A 21 -0.50 -9.54 -6.60
N LEU A 22 -0.09 -8.69 -7.55
CA LEU A 22 0.96 -7.69 -7.31
C LEU A 22 0.53 -6.70 -6.22
N ALA A 23 -0.70 -6.19 -6.31
CA ALA A 23 -1.25 -5.30 -5.28
C ALA A 23 -1.24 -5.98 -3.90
N TRP A 24 -1.68 -7.24 -3.82
CA TRP A 24 -1.68 -8.00 -2.59
C TRP A 24 -0.28 -8.20 -2.01
N MET A 25 0.70 -8.57 -2.85
CA MET A 25 2.09 -8.73 -2.43
C MET A 25 2.69 -7.44 -1.88
N ILE A 26 2.37 -6.29 -2.48
CA ILE A 26 2.82 -4.98 -2.00
C ILE A 26 2.23 -4.67 -0.62
N VAL A 27 0.91 -4.83 -0.42
CA VAL A 27 0.27 -4.59 0.89
C VAL A 27 0.78 -5.58 1.94
N LEU A 28 1.00 -6.85 1.56
CA LEU A 28 1.54 -7.86 2.47
C LEU A 28 2.95 -7.48 2.91
N ALA A 29 3.83 -7.13 1.98
CA ALA A 29 5.20 -6.71 2.29
C ALA A 29 5.23 -5.45 3.15
N ALA A 30 4.36 -4.47 2.86
CA ALA A 30 4.24 -3.25 3.65
C ALA A 30 3.74 -3.53 5.07
N THR A 31 2.77 -4.43 5.23
CA THR A 31 2.25 -4.89 6.54
C THR A 31 3.34 -5.57 7.35
N VAL A 32 4.02 -6.56 6.76
CA VAL A 32 5.11 -7.30 7.42
C VAL A 32 6.26 -6.36 7.78
N GLY A 33 6.66 -5.45 6.87
CA GLY A 33 7.67 -4.44 7.16
C GLY A 33 7.27 -3.55 8.33
N SER A 34 6.01 -3.11 8.38
CA SER A 34 5.48 -2.31 9.49
C SER A 34 5.58 -3.05 10.84
N LEU A 35 5.25 -4.35 10.88
CA LEU A 35 5.40 -5.18 12.09
C LEU A 35 6.87 -5.39 12.44
N PHE A 36 7.74 -5.61 11.46
CA PHE A 36 9.17 -5.85 11.68
C PHE A 36 9.84 -4.66 12.37
N PHE A 37 9.53 -3.43 11.95
CA PHE A 37 10.02 -2.23 12.63
C PHE A 37 9.52 -2.12 14.09
N SER A 38 8.29 -2.57 14.36
CA SER A 38 7.69 -2.54 15.70
C SER A 38 8.31 -3.57 16.64
N GLU A 39 8.36 -4.83 16.21
CA GLU A 39 8.67 -5.98 17.08
C GLU A 39 10.17 -6.29 17.11
N VAL A 40 10.85 -6.14 15.97
CA VAL A 40 12.26 -6.56 15.85
C VAL A 40 13.20 -5.38 16.09
N MET A 41 12.90 -4.21 15.53
CA MET A 41 13.70 -3.00 15.77
C MET A 41 13.25 -2.21 17.01
N ALA A 42 12.17 -2.64 17.69
CA ALA A 42 11.62 -2.01 18.89
C ALA A 42 11.33 -0.50 18.72
N LEU A 43 10.89 -0.10 17.52
CA LEU A 43 10.54 1.29 17.21
C LEU A 43 9.03 1.50 17.35
N PRO A 44 8.56 2.23 18.38
CA PRO A 44 7.15 2.40 18.60
C PRO A 44 6.56 3.30 17.50
N PRO A 45 5.43 2.93 16.88
CA PRO A 45 4.81 3.76 15.87
C PRO A 45 4.26 5.04 16.50
N CYS A 46 4.41 6.17 15.82
CA CYS A 46 3.69 7.38 16.19
C CYS A 46 2.18 7.24 15.89
N VAL A 47 1.37 8.15 16.43
CA VAL A 47 -0.10 8.15 16.25
C VAL A 47 -0.49 8.16 14.77
N LEU A 48 0.21 8.92 13.93
CA LEU A 48 -0.01 8.95 12.47
C LEU A 48 0.33 7.62 11.79
N CYS A 49 1.45 6.98 12.15
CA CYS A 49 1.80 5.65 11.65
C CYS A 49 0.76 4.60 12.09
N TRP A 50 0.17 4.75 13.27
CA TRP A 50 -0.89 3.88 13.73
C TRP A 50 -2.15 4.01 12.86
N TYR A 51 -2.55 5.23 12.51
CA TYR A 51 -3.64 5.44 11.54
C TYR A 51 -3.33 4.85 10.15
N GLN A 52 -2.07 4.92 9.69
CA GLN A 52 -1.66 4.24 8.45
C GLN A 52 -1.80 2.71 8.57
N ARG A 53 -1.44 2.11 9.71
CA ARG A 53 -1.61 0.67 9.97
C ARG A 53 -3.08 0.25 9.92
N ILE A 54 -3.99 1.04 10.50
CA ILE A 54 -5.44 0.77 10.43
C ILE A 54 -5.95 0.76 9.00
N ALA A 55 -5.46 1.65 8.14
CA ALA A 55 -5.84 1.65 6.73
C ALA A 55 -5.20 0.46 5.97
N MET A 56 -3.97 0.08 6.33
CA MET A 56 -3.19 -0.90 5.58
C MET A 56 -3.54 -2.37 5.89
N TYR A 57 -3.74 -2.73 7.16
CA TYR A 57 -3.92 -4.14 7.54
C TYR A 57 -5.20 -4.76 6.94
N PRO A 58 -6.36 -4.06 6.93
CA PRO A 58 -7.57 -4.60 6.31
C PRO A 58 -7.43 -4.81 4.80
N LEU A 59 -6.58 -4.03 4.11
CA LEU A 59 -6.36 -4.18 2.66
C LEU A 59 -5.77 -5.55 2.29
N VAL A 60 -4.93 -6.14 3.15
CA VAL A 60 -4.39 -7.50 2.93
C VAL A 60 -5.54 -8.50 2.82
N PHE A 61 -6.51 -8.38 3.73
CA PHE A 61 -7.68 -9.27 3.78
C PHE A 61 -8.67 -8.98 2.66
N ILE A 62 -8.96 -7.70 2.36
CA ILE A 62 -9.91 -7.33 1.31
C ILE A 62 -9.41 -7.76 -0.07
N ILE A 63 -8.15 -7.46 -0.40
CA ILE A 63 -7.57 -7.84 -1.69
C ILE A 63 -7.38 -9.36 -1.76
N GLY A 64 -6.93 -10.00 -0.67
CA GLY A 64 -6.76 -11.45 -0.60
C GLY A 64 -8.09 -12.20 -0.78
N ALA A 65 -9.14 -11.78 -0.07
CA ALA A 65 -10.48 -12.34 -0.22
C ALA A 65 -11.04 -12.09 -1.63
N GLY A 66 -10.84 -10.89 -2.19
CA GLY A 66 -11.23 -10.56 -3.56
C GLY A 66 -10.57 -11.47 -4.60
N ILE A 67 -9.31 -11.84 -4.41
CA ILE A 67 -8.59 -12.81 -5.26
C ILE A 67 -9.19 -14.22 -5.14
N ILE A 68 -9.41 -14.71 -3.91
CA ILE A 68 -9.91 -16.07 -3.64
C ILE A 68 -11.35 -16.23 -4.16
N MET A 69 -12.21 -15.26 -3.85
CA MET A 69 -13.62 -15.26 -4.25
C MET A 69 -13.83 -14.83 -5.71
N ARG A 70 -12.76 -14.38 -6.38
CA ARG A 70 -12.80 -13.79 -7.73
C ARG A 70 -13.83 -12.66 -7.85
N ASP A 71 -14.04 -11.88 -6.79
CA ASP A 71 -15.05 -10.81 -6.77
C ASP A 71 -14.52 -9.56 -7.50
N PRO A 72 -15.11 -9.17 -8.65
CA PRO A 72 -14.71 -7.95 -9.37
C PRO A 72 -14.93 -6.65 -8.57
N ARG A 73 -15.80 -6.68 -7.55
CA ARG A 73 -16.14 -5.53 -6.70
C ARG A 73 -15.11 -5.26 -5.61
N MET A 74 -14.08 -6.10 -5.44
CA MET A 74 -13.01 -5.87 -4.46
C MET A 74 -12.39 -4.47 -4.58
N LYS A 75 -12.32 -3.91 -5.79
CA LYS A 75 -11.81 -2.55 -6.05
C LYS A 75 -12.60 -1.48 -5.29
N VAL A 76 -13.92 -1.64 -5.17
CA VAL A 76 -14.83 -0.66 -4.54
C VAL A 76 -14.60 -0.62 -3.03
N TYR A 77 -14.29 -1.75 -2.41
CA TYR A 77 -14.00 -1.84 -0.98
C TYR A 77 -12.55 -1.42 -0.67
N ALA A 78 -11.60 -1.73 -1.54
CA ALA A 78 -10.18 -1.45 -1.31
C ALA A 78 -9.80 0.02 -1.61
N LEU A 79 -10.39 0.65 -2.62
CA LEU A 79 -10.06 2.03 -3.02
C LEU A 79 -10.23 3.08 -1.91
N PRO A 80 -11.37 3.15 -1.19
CA PRO A 80 -11.56 4.12 -0.12
C PRO A 80 -10.49 4.01 0.97
N LEU A 81 -10.16 2.78 1.38
CA LEU A 81 -9.10 2.54 2.37
C LEU A 81 -7.73 2.96 1.85
N CYS A 82 -7.41 2.66 0.59
CA CYS A 82 -6.16 3.09 -0.03
C CYS A 82 -6.05 4.62 -0.08
N LEU A 83 -7.12 5.32 -0.46
CA LEU A 83 -7.14 6.78 -0.54
C LEU A 83 -7.00 7.44 0.83
N ILE A 84 -7.64 6.89 1.87
CA ILE A 84 -7.46 7.36 3.25
C ILE A 84 -6.01 7.16 3.69
N GLY A 85 -5.43 5.98 3.47
CA GLY A 85 -4.03 5.71 3.78
C GLY A 85 -3.06 6.60 3.00
N LEU A 86 -3.36 6.89 1.73
CA LEU A 86 -2.58 7.80 0.87
C LEU A 86 -2.63 9.25 1.39
N ALA A 87 -3.80 9.72 1.80
CA ALA A 87 -3.96 11.06 2.37
C ALA A 87 -3.19 11.21 3.69
N ILE A 88 -3.30 10.23 4.58
CA ILE A 88 -2.60 10.23 5.88
C ILE A 88 -1.08 10.14 5.68
N SER A 89 -0.60 9.28 4.76
CA SER A 89 0.83 9.18 4.46
C SER A 89 1.38 10.42 3.76
N GLY A 90 0.59 11.07 2.90
CA GLY A 90 0.92 12.36 2.31
C GLY A 90 1.06 13.45 3.36
N TYR A 91 0.10 13.53 4.29
CA TYR A 91 0.15 14.47 5.41
C TYR A 91 1.37 14.22 6.31
N HIS A 92 1.65 12.95 6.63
CA HIS A 92 2.82 12.58 7.45
C HIS A 92 4.14 12.95 6.75
N ASN A 93 4.24 12.72 5.44
CA ASN A 93 5.42 13.09 4.67
C ASN A 93 5.63 14.61 4.67
N LEU A 94 4.55 15.38 4.51
CA LEU A 94 4.59 16.84 4.52
C LEU A 94 5.01 17.41 5.89
N LEU A 95 4.58 16.75 6.96
CA LEU A 95 5.02 17.05 8.33
C LEU A 95 6.51 16.74 8.52
N TYR A 96 6.97 15.59 8.02
CA TYR A 96 8.37 15.15 8.14
C TYR A 96 9.34 16.12 7.43
N TYR A 97 8.94 16.68 6.29
CA TYR A 97 9.73 17.68 5.55
C TYR A 97 9.62 19.10 6.12
N GLY A 98 8.88 19.32 7.22
CA GLY A 98 8.78 20.61 7.89
C GLY A 98 7.96 21.67 7.13
N ILE A 99 7.16 21.25 6.15
CA ILE A 99 6.28 22.16 5.39
C ILE A 99 5.06 22.56 6.24
N ILE A 100 4.63 21.68 7.16
CA ILE A 100 3.55 21.95 8.12
C ILE A 100 4.12 21.97 9.54
N PRO A 101 3.79 22.99 10.37
CA PRO A 101 4.21 23.03 11.75
C PRO A 101 3.52 21.96 12.61
N GLU A 102 4.28 21.35 13.53
CA GLU A 102 3.79 20.29 14.44
C GLU A 102 2.63 20.73 15.34
N SER A 103 2.45 22.03 15.55
CA SER A 103 1.40 22.61 16.41
C SER A 103 -0.03 22.28 15.98
N ILE A 104 -0.23 21.88 14.72
CA ILE A 104 -1.53 21.53 14.13
C ILE A 104 -1.80 20.02 14.22
N THR A 105 -0.85 19.23 14.72
CA THR A 105 -0.98 17.77 14.74
C THR A 105 -1.55 17.25 16.06
N PRO A 106 -2.32 16.14 16.01
CA PRO A 106 -2.77 15.43 17.21
C PRO A 106 -1.66 14.60 17.88
N CYS A 107 -0.38 14.80 17.54
CA CYS A 107 0.75 14.05 18.09
C CYS A 107 1.18 14.57 19.48
N LYS A 108 0.22 14.84 20.38
CA LYS A 108 0.50 15.28 21.76
C LYS A 108 0.69 14.14 22.76
N GLU A 109 0.29 12.92 22.39
CA GLU A 109 0.46 11.71 23.19
C GLU A 109 1.42 10.73 22.50
N GLY A 110 2.49 10.34 23.19
CA GLY A 110 3.49 9.39 22.70
C GLY A 110 4.71 10.02 21.99
N ILE A 111 5.33 9.28 21.08
CA ILE A 111 6.53 9.69 20.34
C ILE A 111 6.16 10.68 19.23
N SER A 112 6.95 11.75 19.07
CA SER A 112 6.70 12.76 18.05
C SER A 112 6.73 12.16 16.64
N CYS A 113 5.74 12.54 15.83
CA CYS A 113 5.58 12.12 14.45
C CYS A 113 6.70 12.63 13.51
N THR A 114 7.57 13.51 14.01
CA THR A 114 8.73 14.07 13.32
C THR A 114 10.06 13.50 13.79
N THR A 115 10.05 12.64 14.81
CA THR A 115 11.28 12.02 15.30
C THR A 115 11.87 11.12 14.22
N ARG A 116 13.09 11.45 13.78
CA ARG A 116 13.88 10.69 12.81
C ARG A 116 14.38 9.38 13.44
N GLN A 117 13.52 8.35 13.48
CA GLN A 117 13.86 7.07 14.10
C GLN A 117 14.71 6.16 13.19
N ILE A 118 14.46 6.21 11.88
CA ILE A 118 15.23 5.47 10.87
C ILE A 118 15.43 6.37 9.65
N GLU A 119 16.70 6.62 9.31
CA GLU A 119 17.11 7.23 8.04
C GLU A 119 18.17 6.34 7.39
N TRP A 120 17.76 5.30 6.66
CA TRP A 120 18.70 4.38 6.02
C TRP A 120 19.60 5.06 4.98
N LEU A 121 19.09 6.11 4.31
CA LEU A 121 19.77 6.84 3.24
C LEU A 121 19.64 8.37 3.38
N GLY A 122 19.23 8.88 4.55
CA GLY A 122 18.88 10.30 4.74
C GLY A 122 17.62 10.77 4.00
N PHE A 123 16.99 9.91 3.18
CA PHE A 123 15.81 10.21 2.36
C PHE A 123 14.72 9.13 2.43
N ILE A 124 15.09 7.86 2.65
CA ILE A 124 14.12 6.77 2.84
C ILE A 124 13.65 6.77 4.29
N THR A 125 12.43 7.25 4.48
CA THR A 125 11.77 7.34 5.78
C THR A 125 10.58 6.40 5.80
N ILE A 126 10.18 5.98 7.01
CA ILE A 126 8.98 5.16 7.24
C ILE A 126 7.73 5.76 6.53
N PRO A 127 7.41 7.06 6.66
CA PRO A 127 6.26 7.64 5.96
C PRO A 127 6.39 7.65 4.44
N LEU A 128 7.61 7.80 3.89
CA LEU A 128 7.81 7.71 2.44
C LEU A 128 7.51 6.29 1.92
N MET A 129 7.96 5.26 2.62
CA MET A 129 7.68 3.86 2.24
C MET A 129 6.18 3.55 2.28
N ALA A 130 5.48 4.06 3.29
CA ALA A 130 4.02 3.93 3.38
C ALA A 130 3.32 4.63 2.22
N LEU A 131 3.72 5.86 1.89
CA LEU A 131 3.18 6.63 0.76
C LEU A 131 3.34 5.89 -0.56
N VAL A 132 4.55 5.39 -0.85
CA VAL A 132 4.83 4.62 -2.06
C VAL A 132 3.98 3.35 -2.11
N SER A 133 3.83 2.65 -0.98
CA SER A 133 3.01 1.43 -0.91
C SER A 133 1.54 1.72 -1.22
N PHE A 134 0.93 2.71 -0.58
CA PHE A 134 -0.46 3.11 -0.87
C PHE A 134 -0.65 3.60 -2.31
N LEU A 135 0.32 4.35 -2.84
CA LEU A 135 0.28 4.82 -4.23
C LEU A 135 0.30 3.65 -5.21
N LEU A 136 1.24 2.72 -5.05
CA LEU A 136 1.36 1.55 -5.93
C LEU A 136 0.11 0.67 -5.90
N VAL A 137 -0.46 0.45 -4.71
CA VAL A 137 -1.67 -0.36 -4.55
C VAL A 137 -2.88 0.36 -5.18
N THR A 138 -3.00 1.67 -4.99
CA THR A 138 -4.04 2.48 -5.64
C THR A 138 -3.92 2.39 -7.17
N VAL A 139 -2.71 2.55 -7.72
CA VAL A 139 -2.47 2.45 -9.17
C VAL A 139 -2.81 1.05 -9.69
N CYS A 140 -2.41 -0.01 -8.97
CA CYS A 140 -2.78 -1.38 -9.34
C CYS A 140 -4.31 -1.57 -9.37
N LEU A 141 -5.03 -1.08 -8.36
CA LEU A 141 -6.48 -1.17 -8.28
C LEU A 141 -7.20 -0.35 -9.37
N LEU A 142 -6.64 0.80 -9.77
CA LEU A 142 -7.19 1.62 -10.86
C LEU A 142 -6.95 1.01 -12.25
N ILE A 143 -5.80 0.38 -12.47
CA ILE A 143 -5.48 -0.30 -13.73
C ILE A 143 -6.25 -1.63 -13.84
N TYR A 144 -6.57 -2.26 -12.71
CA TYR A 144 -7.37 -3.49 -12.67
C TYR A 144 -8.76 -3.23 -13.25
N LYS A 145 -9.00 -3.75 -14.45
CA LYS A 145 -10.31 -3.79 -15.08
C LYS A 145 -10.96 -5.13 -14.76
N PRO A 146 -11.91 -5.20 -13.81
CA PRO A 146 -12.69 -6.41 -13.66
C PRO A 146 -13.41 -6.69 -14.98
N LYS A 147 -13.38 -7.94 -15.42
CA LYS A 147 -14.31 -8.38 -16.46
C LYS A 147 -15.68 -8.40 -15.81
N GLU A 148 -16.54 -7.45 -16.20
CA GLU A 148 -17.99 -7.59 -16.05
C GLU A 148 -18.33 -8.98 -16.62
N GLN A 149 -18.89 -9.87 -15.80
CA GLN A 149 -19.39 -11.16 -16.27
C GLN A 149 -20.71 -10.96 -16.99
#